data_AF-A0A4Q3ILR6-F1
#
_entry.id   AF-A0A4Q3ILR6-F1
#
_cell.length_a   1.000
_cell.length_b   1.000
_cell.length_c   1.000
_cell.angle_alpha   90.00
_cell.angle_beta   90.00
_cell.angle_gamma   90.00
#
_symmetry.space_group_name_H-M   'P 1'
#
loop_
_entity.id
_entity.type
_entity.pdbx_description
1 polymer ?
#
loop_
_entity_poly.entity_id
_entity_poly.type
_entity_poly.pdbx_seq_one_letter_code
_entity_poly.pdbx_strand_id
1 'polypeptide(L)'
;LWVVMPEGVPTALIAAVAAALHALRLVRWRGAGTLEEPLLVVLHLGYGFVPLGLIALAAAALGWLSAPSALHILTVGGIGVMTLAVMTRATLGHTGRTLAASATTSLSYLALISAAVIRPFAELLPDHYHVILAASGAGWILAFGLFTFEYGVMLVSPRVESRKPR
;
A
#
# COMPACT_ATOMS: atom_id res chain seq x y z
N LEU A 1 -9.75 -14.92 15.57
CA LEU A 1 -10.62 -15.90 14.88
C LEU A 1 -9.93 -16.51 13.67
N TRP A 2 -9.59 -15.75 12.61
CA TRP A 2 -8.94 -16.29 11.40
C TRP A 2 -7.69 -17.17 11.67
N VAL A 3 -6.89 -16.85 12.68
CA VAL A 3 -5.72 -17.69 13.07
C VAL A 3 -6.11 -19.08 13.58
N VAL A 4 -7.27 -19.20 14.25
CA VAL A 4 -7.74 -20.43 14.90
C VAL A 4 -8.75 -21.17 14.03
N MET A 5 -9.57 -20.43 13.28
CA MET A 5 -10.58 -20.92 12.35
C MET A 5 -10.48 -20.08 11.06
N PRO A 6 -9.53 -20.37 10.16
CA PRO A 6 -9.29 -19.55 8.97
C PRO A 6 -10.43 -19.62 7.96
N GLU A 7 -11.17 -20.72 7.97
CA GLU A 7 -12.26 -21.02 7.04
C GLU A 7 -13.63 -20.93 7.72
N GLY A 8 -14.66 -20.71 6.91
CA GLY A 8 -16.05 -20.77 7.32
C GLY A 8 -16.72 -19.41 7.53
N VAL A 9 -18.05 -19.48 7.61
CA VAL A 9 -18.96 -18.32 7.71
C VAL A 9 -18.63 -17.38 8.88
N PRO A 10 -18.27 -17.85 10.10
CA PRO A 10 -17.95 -16.94 11.19
C PRO A 10 -16.79 -15.99 10.88
N THR A 11 -15.72 -16.52 10.27
CA THR A 11 -14.55 -15.71 9.89
C THR A 11 -14.88 -14.75 8.75
N ALA A 12 -15.65 -15.20 7.76
CA ALA A 12 -16.11 -14.35 6.68
C ALA A 12 -16.96 -13.17 7.17
N LEU A 13 -17.92 -13.42 8.07
CA LEU A 13 -18.78 -12.37 8.63
C LEU A 13 -18.00 -11.35 9.44
N ILE A 14 -17.12 -11.80 10.34
CA ILE A 14 -16.31 -10.88 11.16
C ILE A 14 -15.37 -10.05 10.29
N ALA A 15 -14.73 -10.66 9.30
CA ALA A 15 -13.86 -9.94 8.36
C ALA A 15 -14.65 -8.91 7.53
N ALA A 16 -15.85 -9.26 7.06
CA ALA A 16 -16.72 -8.33 6.33
C ALA A 16 -17.20 -7.16 7.19
N VAL A 17 -17.59 -7.41 8.46
CA VAL A 17 -17.97 -6.35 9.41
C VAL A 17 -16.78 -5.43 9.68
N ALA A 18 -15.59 -6.00 9.93
CA ALA A 18 -14.38 -5.22 10.13
C ALA A 18 -14.07 -4.37 8.89
N ALA A 19 -14.17 -4.93 7.69
CA ALA A 19 -13.99 -4.19 6.44
C ALA A 19 -14.95 -3.01 6.32
N ALA A 20 -16.23 -3.21 6.62
CA ALA A 20 -17.24 -2.14 6.60
C ALA A 20 -16.90 -1.02 7.59
N LEU A 21 -16.49 -1.35 8.83
CA LEU A 21 -16.07 -0.36 9.82
C LEU A 21 -14.82 0.42 9.38
N HIS A 22 -13.85 -0.24 8.78
CA HIS A 22 -12.66 0.40 8.21
C HIS A 22 -12.99 1.30 7.01
N ALA A 23 -13.89 0.87 6.12
CA ALA A 23 -14.36 1.68 5.00
C ALA A 23 -15.11 2.93 5.49
N LEU A 24 -16.02 2.78 6.45
CA LEU A 24 -16.72 3.90 7.09
C LEU A 24 -15.75 4.88 7.74
N ARG A 25 -14.71 4.37 8.43
CA ARG A 25 -13.65 5.20 9.00
C ARG A 25 -12.91 5.99 7.92
N LEU A 26 -12.54 5.35 6.80
CA LEU A 26 -11.82 6.00 5.71
C LEU A 26 -12.67 7.09 5.03
N VAL A 27 -13.97 6.86 4.81
CA VAL A 27 -14.88 7.88 4.25
C VAL A 27 -14.92 9.15 5.13
N ARG A 28 -14.82 8.99 6.45
CA ARG A 28 -14.80 10.12 7.40
C ARG A 28 -13.51 10.93 7.36
N TRP A 29 -12.44 10.45 6.72
CA TRP A 29 -11.16 11.17 6.60
C TRP A 29 -11.18 12.28 5.53
N ARG A 30 -12.28 12.43 4.78
CA ARG A 30 -12.42 13.46 3.74
C ARG A 30 -11.27 13.45 2.72
N GLY A 31 -10.84 12.26 2.28
CA GLY A 31 -9.71 12.08 1.37
C GLY A 31 -9.83 12.82 0.03
N ALA A 32 -11.02 13.24 -0.39
CA ALA A 32 -11.18 14.10 -1.57
C ALA A 32 -10.42 15.44 -1.41
N GLY A 33 -10.30 15.96 -0.19
CA GLY A 33 -9.54 17.18 0.09
C GLY A 33 -8.02 17.01 0.05
N THR A 34 -7.51 15.79 -0.14
CA THR A 34 -6.05 15.54 -0.21
C THR A 34 -5.55 15.28 -1.62
N LEU A 35 -6.43 15.28 -2.64
CA LEU A 35 -6.10 14.90 -4.01
C LEU A 35 -4.97 15.73 -4.65
N GLU A 36 -4.80 16.97 -4.21
CA GLU A 36 -3.73 17.87 -4.69
C GLU A 36 -2.36 17.58 -4.04
N GLU A 37 -2.32 16.77 -2.98
CA GLU A 37 -1.09 16.45 -2.23
C GLU A 37 -0.80 14.93 -2.26
N PRO A 38 0.03 14.44 -3.20
CA PRO A 38 0.26 13.00 -3.37
C PRO A 38 0.79 12.29 -2.12
N LEU A 39 1.57 12.98 -1.27
CA LEU A 39 2.06 12.42 -0.01
C LEU A 39 0.93 12.11 0.99
N LEU A 40 -0.21 12.81 0.88
CA LEU A 40 -1.41 12.54 1.69
C LEU A 40 -2.34 11.55 1.00
N VAL A 41 -2.48 11.60 -0.33
CA VAL A 41 -3.29 10.65 -1.09
C VAL A 41 -2.82 9.22 -0.85
N VAL A 42 -1.51 8.97 -0.92
CA VAL A 42 -0.97 7.62 -0.77
C VAL A 42 -1.28 7.01 0.61
N LEU A 43 -1.39 7.82 1.67
CA LEU A 43 -1.79 7.34 3.00
C LEU A 43 -3.24 6.83 3.00
N HIS A 44 -4.14 7.50 2.26
CA HIS A 44 -5.52 7.05 2.10
C HIS A 44 -5.58 5.78 1.26
N LEU A 45 -4.80 5.70 0.17
CA LEU A 45 -4.72 4.51 -0.67
C LEU A 45 -4.17 3.31 0.11
N GLY A 46 -3.06 3.48 0.84
CA GLY A 46 -2.48 2.45 1.71
C GLY A 46 -3.46 1.99 2.79
N TYR A 47 -4.19 2.92 3.42
CA TYR A 47 -5.23 2.53 4.37
C TYR A 47 -6.41 1.82 3.69
N GLY A 48 -6.77 2.20 2.45
CA GLY A 48 -7.81 1.57 1.65
C GLY A 48 -7.58 0.08 1.40
N PHE A 49 -6.33 -0.38 1.40
CA PHE A 49 -6.01 -1.79 1.34
C PHE A 49 -6.39 -2.58 2.60
N VAL A 50 -6.61 -1.94 3.75
CA VAL A 50 -7.11 -2.62 4.95
C VAL A 50 -8.51 -3.18 4.75
N PRO A 51 -9.56 -2.38 4.43
CA PRO A 51 -10.88 -2.93 4.15
C PRO A 51 -10.88 -3.84 2.92
N LEU A 52 -10.10 -3.55 1.86
CA LEU A 52 -10.00 -4.43 0.69
C LEU A 52 -9.41 -5.80 1.06
N GLY A 53 -8.35 -5.82 1.85
CA GLY A 53 -7.72 -7.05 2.32
C GLY A 53 -8.60 -7.85 3.27
N LEU A 54 -9.40 -7.19 4.10
CA LEU A 54 -10.42 -7.85 4.93
C LEU A 54 -11.57 -8.45 4.11
N ILE A 55 -12.00 -7.78 3.04
CA ILE A 55 -12.94 -8.35 2.06
C ILE A 55 -12.33 -9.58 1.39
N ALA A 56 -11.06 -9.48 0.96
CA ALA A 56 -10.34 -10.61 0.38
C ALA A 56 -10.20 -11.78 1.35
N LEU A 57 -10.00 -11.50 2.65
CA LEU A 57 -9.96 -12.51 3.70
C LEU A 57 -11.31 -13.19 3.91
N ALA A 58 -12.41 -12.43 3.83
CA ALA A 58 -13.76 -12.99 3.86
C ALA A 58 -14.02 -13.90 2.65
N ALA A 59 -13.62 -13.46 1.45
CA ALA A 59 -13.69 -14.28 0.24
C ALA A 59 -12.84 -15.55 0.38
N ALA A 60 -11.65 -15.48 0.97
CA ALA A 60 -10.81 -16.63 1.22
C ALA A 60 -11.41 -17.61 2.23
N ALA A 61 -12.04 -17.10 3.29
CA ALA A 61 -12.74 -17.93 4.27
C ALA A 61 -13.94 -18.69 3.68
N LEU A 62 -14.49 -18.22 2.54
CA LEU A 62 -15.56 -18.87 1.78
C LEU A 62 -15.03 -19.72 0.60
N GLY A 63 -13.72 -19.81 0.42
CA GLY A 63 -13.08 -20.57 -0.67
C GLY A 63 -13.10 -19.89 -2.04
N TRP A 64 -13.42 -18.60 -2.13
CA TRP A 64 -13.44 -17.85 -3.41
C TRP A 64 -12.08 -17.27 -3.81
N LEU A 65 -11.15 -17.20 -2.87
CA LEU A 65 -9.80 -16.68 -3.08
C LEU A 65 -8.82 -17.47 -2.21
N SER A 66 -7.55 -17.58 -2.60
CA SER A 66 -6.56 -18.19 -1.70
C SER A 66 -6.23 -17.27 -0.52
N ALA A 67 -5.88 -17.85 0.63
CA ALA A 67 -5.36 -17.09 1.77
C ALA A 67 -4.08 -16.30 1.41
N PRO A 68 -3.10 -16.84 0.65
CA PRO A 68 -1.96 -16.04 0.16
C PRO A 68 -2.34 -14.79 -0.64
N SER A 69 -3.37 -14.86 -1.49
CA SER A 69 -3.87 -13.70 -2.25
C SER A 69 -4.46 -12.64 -1.34
N ALA A 70 -5.29 -13.05 -0.38
CA ALA A 70 -5.86 -12.13 0.61
C ALA A 70 -4.77 -11.47 1.46
N LEU A 71 -3.78 -12.24 1.90
CA LEU A 71 -2.64 -11.74 2.66
C LEU A 71 -1.79 -10.77 1.85
N HIS A 72 -1.54 -11.03 0.56
CA HIS A 72 -0.76 -10.13 -0.29
C HIS A 72 -1.41 -8.74 -0.39
N ILE A 73 -2.74 -8.67 -0.49
CA ILE A 73 -3.48 -7.40 -0.50
C ILE A 73 -3.24 -6.64 0.82
N LEU A 74 -3.30 -7.32 1.97
CA LEU A 74 -3.04 -6.70 3.28
C LEU A 74 -1.57 -6.30 3.48
N THR A 75 -0.63 -7.16 3.11
CA THR A 75 0.79 -6.98 3.41
C THR A 75 1.46 -6.05 2.42
N VAL A 76 1.29 -6.27 1.11
CA VAL A 76 1.90 -5.39 0.09
C VAL A 76 1.10 -4.10 -0.04
N GLY A 77 -0.22 -4.20 -0.16
CA GLY A 77 -1.10 -3.04 -0.33
C GLY A 77 -1.26 -2.23 0.95
N GLY A 78 -1.51 -2.87 2.09
CA GLY A 78 -1.68 -2.16 3.37
C GLY A 78 -0.35 -1.76 3.98
N ILE A 79 0.44 -2.75 4.41
CA ILE A 79 1.68 -2.50 5.15
C ILE A 79 2.75 -1.88 4.23
N GLY A 80 2.96 -2.43 3.03
CA GLY A 80 3.98 -1.98 2.09
C GLY A 80 3.76 -0.54 1.64
N VAL A 81 2.59 -0.22 1.09
CA VAL A 81 2.26 1.15 0.63
C VAL A 81 2.30 2.14 1.79
N MET A 82 1.72 1.80 2.95
CA MET A 82 1.76 2.69 4.12
C MET A 82 3.20 2.94 4.61
N THR A 83 4.02 1.90 4.64
CA THR A 83 5.43 2.00 5.04
C THR A 83 6.18 2.91 4.08
N LEU A 84 6.03 2.71 2.77
CA LEU A 84 6.66 3.55 1.75
C LEU A 84 6.22 5.01 1.90
N ALA A 85 4.92 5.27 2.08
CA ALA A 85 4.36 6.61 2.29
C ALA A 85 4.89 7.30 3.55
N VAL A 86 5.06 6.57 4.65
CA VAL A 86 5.62 7.12 5.89
C VAL A 86 7.12 7.40 5.72
N MET A 87 7.86 6.49 5.09
CA MET A 87 9.31 6.62 4.87
C MET A 87 9.66 7.83 4.02
N THR A 88 8.93 8.09 2.93
CA THR A 88 9.13 9.26 2.07
C THR A 88 8.90 10.56 2.83
N ARG A 89 7.74 10.69 3.50
CA ARG A 89 7.38 11.89 4.27
C ARG A 89 8.34 12.13 5.44
N ALA A 90 8.69 11.07 6.18
CA ALA A 90 9.63 11.15 7.30
C ALA A 90 11.01 11.58 6.82
N THR A 91 11.49 11.03 5.70
CA THR A 91 12.78 11.40 5.12
C THR A 91 12.80 12.88 4.73
N LEU A 92 11.78 13.38 4.01
CA LEU A 92 11.71 14.80 3.65
C LEU A 92 11.70 15.69 4.90
N GLY A 93 10.83 15.39 5.87
CA GLY A 93 10.69 16.19 7.09
C GLY A 93 11.94 16.20 7.98
N HIS A 94 12.56 15.04 8.21
CA HIS A 94 13.74 14.95 9.07
C HIS A 94 15.02 15.47 8.41
N THR A 95 15.09 15.46 7.07
CA THR A 95 16.22 16.01 6.33
C THR A 95 16.04 17.48 5.93
N GLY A 96 14.96 18.13 6.38
CA GLY A 96 14.73 19.57 6.16
C GLY A 96 14.33 19.94 4.73
N ARG A 97 13.89 18.97 3.93
CA ARG A 97 13.47 19.18 2.53
C ARG A 97 11.99 19.50 2.46
N THR A 98 11.58 20.14 1.36
CA THR A 98 10.16 20.45 1.09
C THR A 98 9.33 19.17 1.09
N LEU A 99 8.19 19.20 1.77
CA LEU A 99 7.23 18.09 1.83
C LEU A 99 6.39 18.07 0.55
N ALA A 100 6.97 17.66 -0.56
CA ALA A 100 6.28 17.48 -1.83
C ALA A 100 6.75 16.19 -2.51
N ALA A 101 5.81 15.44 -3.09
CA ALA A 101 6.15 14.27 -3.88
C ALA A 101 6.72 14.69 -5.23
N SER A 102 7.91 14.16 -5.58
CA SER A 102 8.41 14.26 -6.95
C SER A 102 7.68 13.29 -7.89
N ALA A 103 7.97 13.38 -9.19
CA ALA A 103 7.51 12.39 -10.16
C ALA A 103 8.04 10.98 -9.82
N THR A 104 9.29 10.86 -9.38
CA THR A 104 9.91 9.60 -8.96
C THR A 104 9.20 8.99 -7.74
N THR A 105 8.85 9.83 -6.77
CA THR A 105 8.07 9.43 -5.60
C THR A 105 6.67 8.95 -5.99
N SER A 106 5.99 9.68 -6.87
CA SER A 106 4.65 9.29 -7.33
C SER A 106 4.69 7.98 -8.14
N LEU A 107 5.73 7.78 -8.95
CA LEU A 107 5.94 6.55 -9.71
C LEU A 107 6.23 5.36 -8.78
N SER A 108 6.99 5.55 -7.69
CA SER A 108 7.24 4.47 -6.73
C SER A 108 5.96 4.02 -6.02
N TYR A 109 5.08 4.96 -5.66
CA TYR A 109 3.76 4.63 -5.11
C TYR A 109 2.91 3.85 -6.12
N LEU A 110 2.83 4.33 -7.36
CA LEU A 110 2.06 3.66 -8.41
C LEU A 110 2.56 2.24 -8.68
N ALA A 111 3.88 2.05 -8.73
CA ALA A 111 4.50 0.75 -8.94
C ALA A 111 4.14 -0.25 -7.81
N LEU A 112 4.22 0.19 -6.54
CA LEU A 112 3.91 -0.68 -5.41
C LEU A 112 2.41 -1.01 -5.30
N ILE A 113 1.54 -0.03 -5.54
CA ILE A 113 0.09 -0.23 -5.59
C ILE A 113 -0.26 -1.21 -6.72
N SER A 114 0.36 -1.05 -7.89
CA SER A 114 0.16 -1.97 -9.02
C SER A 114 0.61 -3.38 -8.65
N ALA A 115 1.75 -3.55 -7.99
CA ALA A 115 2.22 -4.86 -7.49
C ALA A 115 1.22 -5.51 -6.50
N ALA A 116 0.61 -4.72 -5.62
CA ALA A 116 -0.41 -5.22 -4.69
C ALA A 116 -1.66 -5.74 -5.43
N VAL A 117 -2.10 -5.02 -6.47
CA VAL A 117 -3.32 -5.32 -7.22
C VAL A 117 -3.12 -6.44 -8.24
N ILE A 118 -1.97 -6.50 -8.92
CA ILE A 118 -1.70 -7.47 -9.99
C ILE A 118 -1.59 -8.89 -9.44
N ARG A 119 -0.96 -9.10 -8.28
CA ARG A 119 -0.63 -10.45 -7.79
C ARG A 119 -1.83 -11.38 -7.63
N PRO A 120 -2.97 -10.98 -7.02
CA PRO A 120 -4.13 -11.87 -6.90
C PRO A 120 -4.67 -12.40 -8.25
N PHE A 121 -4.46 -11.68 -9.35
CA PHE A 121 -4.89 -12.14 -10.68
C PHE A 121 -4.12 -13.36 -11.17
N ALA A 122 -2.97 -13.70 -10.58
CA ALA A 122 -2.22 -14.90 -10.95
C ALA A 122 -3.06 -16.17 -10.73
N GLU A 123 -3.88 -16.17 -9.68
CA GLU A 123 -4.77 -17.29 -9.37
C GLU A 123 -6.06 -17.29 -10.20
N LEU A 124 -6.47 -16.12 -10.71
CA LEU A 124 -7.64 -15.97 -11.58
C LEU A 124 -7.31 -16.30 -13.05
N LEU A 125 -6.05 -16.19 -13.45
CA LEU A 125 -5.56 -16.43 -14.81
C LEU A 125 -4.37 -17.42 -14.78
N PRO A 126 -4.61 -18.71 -14.55
CA PRO A 126 -3.56 -19.71 -14.35
C PRO A 126 -2.57 -19.81 -15.53
N ASP A 127 -3.06 -19.62 -16.76
CA ASP A 127 -2.23 -19.64 -17.99
C ASP A 127 -1.15 -18.54 -18.02
N HIS A 128 -1.34 -17.49 -17.22
CA HIS A 128 -0.41 -16.35 -17.11
C HIS A 128 0.25 -16.25 -15.74
N TYR A 129 0.13 -17.27 -14.89
CA TYR A 129 0.56 -17.25 -13.48
C TYR A 129 1.98 -16.70 -13.29
N HIS A 130 2.97 -17.27 -13.99
CA HIS A 130 4.37 -16.85 -13.86
C HIS A 130 4.63 -15.42 -14.36
N VAL A 131 3.95 -15.01 -15.43
CA VAL A 131 4.09 -13.65 -15.98
C VAL A 131 3.49 -12.62 -15.01
N ILE A 132 2.33 -12.91 -14.42
CA ILE A 132 1.66 -12.04 -13.44
C ILE A 132 2.51 -11.92 -12.17
N LEU A 133 3.06 -13.03 -11.66
CA LEU A 133 3.97 -13.00 -10.53
C LEU A 133 5.24 -12.19 -10.82
N ALA A 134 5.85 -12.38 -12.00
CA ALA A 134 7.02 -11.62 -12.41
C ALA A 134 6.71 -10.11 -12.52
N ALA A 135 5.55 -9.74 -13.08
CA ALA A 135 5.12 -8.35 -13.18
C ALA A 135 4.88 -7.72 -11.79
N SER A 136 4.23 -8.44 -10.88
CA SER A 136 4.07 -8.00 -9.49
C SER A 136 5.42 -7.83 -8.78
N GLY A 137 6.34 -8.78 -8.94
CA GLY A 137 7.68 -8.71 -8.35
C GLY A 137 8.50 -7.55 -8.91
N ALA A 138 8.43 -7.33 -10.23
CA ALA A 138 9.07 -6.20 -10.89
C ALA A 138 8.54 -4.85 -10.39
N GLY A 139 7.22 -4.73 -10.18
CA GLY A 139 6.61 -3.54 -9.58
C GLY A 139 7.12 -3.25 -8.17
N TRP A 140 7.28 -4.29 -7.34
CA TRP A 140 7.88 -4.17 -6.00
C TRP A 140 9.33 -3.68 -6.07
N ILE A 141 10.17 -4.33 -6.90
CA ILE A 141 11.58 -3.96 -7.07
C ILE A 141 11.71 -2.52 -7.58
N LEU A 142 10.90 -2.15 -8.57
CA LEU A 142 10.88 -0.79 -9.11
C LEU A 142 10.51 0.23 -8.04
N ALA A 143 9.46 -0.01 -7.26
CA ALA A 143 9.02 0.91 -6.21
C ALA A 143 10.14 1.20 -5.19
N PHE A 144 10.72 0.15 -4.61
CA PHE A 144 11.78 0.32 -3.61
C PHE A 144 13.12 0.74 -4.21
N GLY A 145 13.40 0.39 -5.46
CA GLY A 145 14.55 0.88 -6.21
C GLY A 145 14.49 2.38 -6.43
N LEU A 146 13.35 2.90 -6.90
CA LEU A 146 13.12 4.34 -7.07
C LEU A 146 13.19 5.08 -5.74
N PHE A 147 12.59 4.53 -4.68
CA PHE A 147 12.70 5.08 -3.33
C PHE A 147 14.17 5.17 -2.89
N THR A 148 14.92 4.06 -3.00
CA THR A 148 16.31 4.01 -2.55
C THR A 148 17.19 4.97 -3.35
N PHE A 149 16.97 5.07 -4.66
CA PHE A 149 17.68 5.99 -5.54
C PHE A 149 17.46 7.46 -5.13
N GLU A 150 16.21 7.87 -4.92
CA GLU A 150 15.89 9.26 -4.60
C GLU A 150 16.17 9.61 -3.12
N TYR A 151 15.67 8.80 -2.19
CA TYR A 151 15.70 9.09 -0.77
C TYR A 151 16.98 8.59 -0.08
N GLY A 152 17.66 7.59 -0.64
CA GLY A 152 18.94 7.11 -0.10
C GLY A 152 19.98 8.22 -0.07
N VAL A 153 20.10 9.00 -1.15
CA VAL A 153 20.98 10.17 -1.21
C VAL A 153 20.58 11.21 -0.16
N MET A 154 19.27 11.45 0.03
CA MET A 154 18.78 12.41 1.02
C MET A 154 19.14 12.05 2.45
N LEU A 155 19.12 10.75 2.78
CA LEU A 155 19.40 10.21 4.11
C LEU A 155 20.89 10.20 4.46
N VAL A 156 21.78 10.07 3.47
CA VAL A 156 23.25 10.12 3.69
C VAL A 156 23.84 11.51 3.48
N SER A 157 23.04 12.46 3.00
CA SER A 157 23.44 13.85 2.84
C SER A 157 23.17 14.67 4.10
N PRO A 158 23.92 15.75 4.35
CA PRO A 158 23.61 16.70 5.40
C PRO A 158 22.17 17.23 5.30
N ARG A 159 21.58 17.53 6.45
CA ARG A 159 20.27 18.16 6.56
C ARG A 159 20.29 19.52 5.85
N VAL A 160 19.26 19.80 5.06
CA VAL A 160 19.08 21.13 4.45
C VAL A 160 18.61 22.10 5.53
N GLU A 161 19.41 23.12 5.79
CA GLU A 161 19.07 24.17 6.75
C GLU A 161 18.19 25.21 6.04
N SER A 162 17.00 25.49 6.57
CA SER A 162 16.13 26.52 6.02
C SER A 162 16.81 27.87 6.20
N ARG A 163 17.18 28.52 5.09
CA ARG A 163 17.73 29.89 5.11
C ARG A 163 16.67 30.81 5.74
N LYS A 164 16.94 31.36 6.94
CA LYS A 164 16.07 32.38 7.53
C LYS A 164 15.95 33.55 6.53
N PRO A 165 14.74 34.04 6.22
CA PRO A 165 14.60 35.28 5.47
C PRO A 165 15.29 36.39 6.27
N ARG A 166 16.18 37.15 5.61
CA ARG A 166 16.79 38.36 6.16
C ARG A 166 15.76 39.49 6.16
#